data_AF-A0A6C0KWS6-F1
#
_entry.id   AF-A0A6C0KWS6-F1
#
_cell.length_a   1.000
_cell.length_b   1.000
_cell.length_c   1.000
_cell.angle_alpha   90.00
_cell.angle_beta   90.00
_cell.angle_gamma   90.00
#
_symmetry.space_group_name_H-M   'P 1'
#
loop_
_entity.id
_entity.type
_entity.pdbx_description
1 polymer ?
#
loop_
_entity_poly.entity_id
_entity_poly.type
_entity_poly.pdbx_seq_one_letter_code
_entity_poly.pdbx_strand_id
1 'polypeptide(L)'
;MSSWANRNIPRKRDLSQIPSEFRPTIVPRAERPEVVLSEKYQDIPMNEVIYPSMSFEDLYNIGSRLPNDRPHDRSVKNDVKKAEPIDKRQYQIKKIESGYSSQAIELHYQDKSYVFVILRHIGTTRDNDLWITSYNMIRRFYTNKIIIIDDNSSINTVNGKLTNAEVIQSECNGAGEILPYYYFLKNKWTDRMIFVHDSMFLHRRFTDEELDRPISFHWHFNSEEFKGDRKIATYLTMLPHATDLVEYAATADWKGCFGGASIIDLSIVEMLEKKYQIFSKLILSIRNRKDRETFERILGILLCREELINPAHPSNFGAIIRYPKAFESDSINYETAAHILSQAKYDTAIIKVWRGR
;
A
#
# COMPACT_ATOMS: atom_id res chain seq x y z
N MET A 1 29.84 34.43 -34.17
CA MET A 1 28.69 34.21 -33.26
C MET A 1 29.19 33.45 -32.04
N SER A 2 29.53 34.20 -30.98
CA SER A 2 30.20 33.72 -29.77
C SER A 2 29.17 33.28 -28.71
N SER A 3 29.27 32.04 -28.25
CA SER A 3 28.36 31.46 -27.26
C SER A 3 28.64 31.99 -25.86
N TRP A 4 27.79 32.88 -25.37
CA TRP A 4 27.78 33.38 -24.00
C TRP A 4 27.24 32.38 -22.96
N ALA A 5 26.84 31.17 -23.37
CA ALA A 5 26.06 30.24 -22.54
C ALA A 5 26.87 29.41 -21.51
N ASN A 6 28.20 29.51 -21.44
CA ASN A 6 29.03 28.60 -20.61
C ASN A 6 29.81 29.27 -19.46
N ARG A 7 29.44 30.49 -19.01
CA ARG A 7 30.22 31.20 -17.98
C ARG A 7 29.99 30.76 -16.53
N ASN A 8 28.97 29.94 -16.23
CA ASN A 8 28.63 29.55 -14.85
C ASN A 8 28.75 28.04 -14.54
N ILE A 9 29.34 27.24 -15.43
CA ILE A 9 29.65 25.84 -15.10
C ILE A 9 30.99 25.83 -14.37
N PRO A 10 31.06 25.38 -13.10
CA PRO A 10 32.33 25.20 -12.41
C PRO A 10 33.16 24.21 -13.21
N ARG A 11 34.21 24.69 -13.89
CA ARG A 11 35.17 23.80 -14.55
C ARG A 11 35.83 22.98 -13.45
N LYS A 12 35.85 21.65 -13.59
CA LYS A 12 36.66 20.78 -12.72
C LYS A 12 38.06 21.38 -12.67
N ARG A 13 38.49 21.83 -11.49
CA ARG A 13 39.84 22.37 -11.30
C ARG A 13 40.82 21.28 -11.67
N ASP A 14 41.77 21.61 -12.53
CA ASP A 14 42.86 20.72 -12.89
C ASP A 14 43.78 20.58 -11.67
N LEU A 15 43.72 19.42 -11.02
CA LEU A 15 44.49 19.13 -9.81
C LEU A 15 46.00 19.06 -10.09
N SER A 16 46.42 18.98 -11.36
CA SER A 16 47.83 19.01 -11.74
C SER A 16 48.51 20.36 -11.43
N GLN A 17 47.72 21.45 -11.33
CA GLN A 17 48.22 22.79 -11.02
C GLN A 17 48.53 23.01 -9.53
N ILE A 18 48.15 22.08 -8.66
CA ILE A 18 48.47 22.14 -7.22
C ILE A 18 49.83 21.44 -7.02
N PRO A 19 50.82 22.07 -6.35
CA PRO A 19 52.07 21.40 -5.99
C PRO A 19 51.80 20.10 -5.22
N SER A 20 52.62 19.07 -5.46
CA SER A 20 52.38 17.70 -4.97
C SER A 20 52.11 17.61 -3.47
N GLU A 21 52.79 18.43 -2.68
CA GLU A 21 52.72 18.53 -1.23
C GLU A 21 51.39 19.13 -0.71
N PHE A 22 50.62 19.80 -1.56
CA PHE A 22 49.33 20.40 -1.23
C PHE A 22 48.15 19.72 -1.93
N ARG A 23 48.39 18.66 -2.72
CA ARG A 23 47.31 17.92 -3.36
C ARG A 23 46.52 17.17 -2.28
N PRO A 24 45.18 17.32 -2.23
CA PRO A 24 44.39 16.55 -1.30
C PRO A 24 44.55 15.06 -1.60
N THR A 25 44.79 14.26 -0.57
CA THR A 25 44.79 12.80 -0.69
C THR A 25 43.43 12.35 -1.16
N ILE A 26 43.35 11.82 -2.38
CA ILE A 26 42.10 11.28 -2.93
C ILE A 26 41.88 9.93 -2.25
N VAL A 27 41.13 9.93 -1.15
CA VAL A 27 40.66 8.70 -0.51
C VAL A 27 39.43 8.21 -1.29
N PRO A 28 39.46 6.99 -1.87
CA PRO A 28 38.30 6.36 -2.47
C PRO A 28 37.11 6.42 -1.51
N ARG A 29 35.90 6.64 -2.03
CA ARG A 29 34.70 6.81 -1.19
C ARG A 29 34.54 5.68 -0.16
N ALA A 30 34.82 4.44 -0.55
CA ALA A 30 34.73 3.25 0.29
C ALA A 30 35.72 3.26 1.48
N GLU A 31 36.84 3.96 1.35
CA GLU A 31 37.88 4.05 2.39
C GLU A 31 37.70 5.26 3.31
N ARG A 32 36.69 6.11 3.05
CA ARG A 32 36.44 7.26 3.91
C ARG A 32 36.01 6.78 5.30
N PRO A 33 36.59 7.31 6.39
CA PRO A 33 36.25 6.91 7.75
C PRO A 33 34.74 6.98 8.04
N GLU A 34 34.05 7.97 7.48
CA GLU A 34 32.59 8.12 7.61
C GLU A 34 31.81 6.95 7.00
N VAL A 35 32.26 6.45 5.83
CA VAL A 35 31.61 5.35 5.10
C VAL A 35 31.89 4.04 5.83
N VAL A 36 33.15 3.79 6.20
CA VAL A 36 33.57 2.64 7.01
C VAL A 36 32.83 2.60 8.34
N LEU A 37 32.64 3.75 9.00
CA LEU A 37 31.87 3.85 10.24
C LEU A 37 30.38 3.58 10.00
N SER A 38 29.79 4.10 8.90
CA SER A 38 28.39 3.85 8.56
C SER A 38 28.09 2.38 8.24
N GLU A 39 29.01 1.70 7.55
CA GLU A 39 28.88 0.29 7.19
C GLU A 39 29.02 -0.61 8.43
N LYS A 40 29.84 -0.21 9.42
CA LYS A 40 29.92 -0.90 10.73
C LYS A 40 28.64 -0.79 11.57
N TYR A 41 27.73 0.13 11.26
CA TYR A 41 26.41 0.20 11.90
C TYR A 41 25.33 -0.58 11.12
N GLN A 42 25.66 -1.16 9.97
CA GLN A 42 24.78 -2.02 9.18
C GLN A 42 25.05 -3.50 9.46
N ASP A 43 25.05 -3.90 10.73
CA ASP A 43 25.20 -5.32 11.14
C ASP A 43 23.97 -6.19 10.83
N ILE A 44 22.93 -5.61 10.23
CA ILE A 44 21.75 -6.35 9.80
C ILE A 44 21.77 -6.35 8.28
N PRO A 45 21.94 -7.52 7.63
CA PRO A 45 21.72 -7.62 6.21
C PRO A 45 20.31 -7.09 5.95
N MET A 46 20.12 -6.10 5.07
CA MET A 46 18.81 -5.50 4.78
C MET A 46 17.73 -6.52 4.34
N ASN A 47 18.11 -7.80 4.18
CA ASN A 47 17.24 -8.90 3.78
C ASN A 47 17.25 -10.10 4.74
N GLU A 48 17.91 -10.05 5.89
CA GLU A 48 17.93 -11.17 6.85
C GLU A 48 17.08 -10.84 8.09
N VAL A 49 16.03 -11.63 8.28
CA VAL A 49 15.00 -11.43 9.31
C VAL A 49 15.43 -12.12 10.59
N ILE A 50 15.62 -11.34 11.65
CA ILE A 50 15.94 -11.86 12.98
C ILE A 50 14.63 -12.08 13.74
N TYR A 51 14.34 -13.34 14.09
CA TYR A 51 13.29 -13.65 15.05
C TYR A 51 13.80 -13.34 16.46
N PRO A 52 13.05 -12.61 17.30
CA PRO A 52 13.25 -12.78 18.73
C PRO A 52 12.96 -14.25 19.04
N SER A 53 13.85 -14.92 19.77
CA SER A 53 13.69 -16.29 20.28
C SER A 53 12.55 -16.42 21.32
N MET A 54 11.58 -15.51 21.27
CA MET A 54 10.47 -15.41 22.20
C MET A 54 9.53 -16.59 22.04
N SER A 55 9.10 -17.12 23.18
CA SER A 55 8.14 -18.21 23.24
C SER A 55 6.76 -17.71 22.78
N PHE A 56 5.91 -18.63 22.33
CA PHE A 56 4.54 -18.30 21.93
C PHE A 56 3.73 -17.61 23.05
N GLU A 57 4.00 -17.97 24.31
CA GLU A 57 3.45 -17.32 25.50
C GLU A 57 3.80 -15.82 25.60
N ASP A 58 4.98 -15.39 25.14
CA ASP A 58 5.40 -13.99 25.22
C ASP A 58 4.64 -13.10 24.23
N LEU A 59 4.42 -13.59 23.01
CA LEU A 59 3.69 -12.86 21.96
C LEU A 59 2.21 -12.69 22.29
N TYR A 60 1.58 -13.68 22.92
CA TYR A 60 0.17 -13.62 23.29
C TYR A 60 -0.10 -12.63 24.43
N ASN A 61 0.82 -12.54 25.41
CA ASN A 61 0.68 -11.67 26.57
C ASN A 61 0.85 -10.17 26.26
N ILE A 62 1.51 -9.82 25.14
CA ILE A 62 1.66 -8.43 24.69
C ILE A 62 0.35 -7.87 24.13
N GLY A 63 -0.44 -8.69 23.43
CA GLY A 63 -1.70 -8.26 22.80
C GLY A 63 -2.88 -8.07 23.77
N SER A 64 -2.81 -8.62 24.99
CA SER A 64 -3.90 -8.60 25.97
C SER A 64 -3.87 -7.42 26.96
N ARG A 65 -2.92 -6.49 26.84
CA ARG A 65 -2.79 -5.31 27.72
C ARG A 65 -3.28 -4.01 27.09
N LEU A 66 -4.47 -4.02 26.49
CA LEU A 66 -5.17 -2.77 26.15
C LEU A 66 -6.04 -2.34 27.36
N PRO A 67 -6.10 -1.04 27.70
CA PRO A 67 -6.89 -0.57 28.84
C PRO A 67 -8.39 -0.69 28.51
N ASN A 68 -9.10 -1.56 29.22
CA ASN A 68 -10.55 -1.57 29.25
C ASN A 68 -11.05 -0.42 30.14
N ASP A 69 -11.06 0.80 29.62
CA ASP A 69 -11.81 1.90 30.22
C ASP A 69 -13.26 1.84 29.75
N ARG A 70 -14.06 0.99 30.40
CA ARG A 70 -15.51 1.15 30.49
C ARG A 70 -15.97 0.86 31.92
N PRO A 71 -16.73 1.77 32.56
CA PRO A 71 -17.30 1.50 33.87
C PRO A 71 -18.47 0.53 33.71
N HIS A 72 -18.34 -0.68 34.26
CA HIS A 72 -19.44 -1.63 34.36
C HIS A 72 -20.14 -1.51 35.70
N ASP A 73 -21.39 -1.03 35.63
CA ASP A 73 -22.41 -1.20 36.64
C ASP A 73 -22.99 -2.64 36.59
N ARG A 74 -23.39 -3.11 37.77
CA ARG A 74 -24.23 -4.25 38.16
C ARG A 74 -23.67 -5.68 38.22
N SER A 75 -23.81 -6.17 39.45
CA SER A 75 -23.80 -7.54 39.95
C SER A 75 -24.81 -8.45 39.26
N VAL A 76 -24.32 -9.45 38.54
CA VAL A 76 -25.05 -10.69 38.26
C VAL A 76 -24.09 -11.85 38.54
N LYS A 77 -24.34 -12.57 39.64
CA LYS A 77 -23.67 -13.84 39.95
C LYS A 77 -24.30 -14.92 39.08
N ASN A 78 -23.63 -15.29 37.99
CA ASN A 78 -23.95 -16.49 37.22
C ASN A 78 -22.87 -17.53 37.46
N ASP A 79 -23.28 -18.73 37.89
CA ASP A 79 -22.45 -19.92 38.03
C ASP A 79 -21.91 -20.34 36.66
N VAL A 80 -20.67 -19.94 36.37
CA VAL A 80 -19.94 -20.36 35.18
C VAL A 80 -19.48 -21.80 35.37
N LYS A 81 -20.19 -22.74 34.73
CA LYS A 81 -19.67 -24.10 34.49
C LYS A 81 -18.30 -23.96 33.82
N LYS A 82 -17.25 -24.51 34.45
CA LYS A 82 -15.90 -24.61 33.89
C LYS A 82 -15.99 -25.27 32.50
N ALA A 83 -15.88 -24.44 31.46
CA ALA A 83 -15.69 -24.94 30.11
C ALA A 83 -14.37 -25.73 30.08
N GLU A 84 -14.40 -26.91 29.45
CA GLU A 84 -13.20 -27.69 29.22
C GLU A 84 -12.16 -26.85 28.45
N PRO A 85 -10.86 -27.04 28.73
CA PRO A 85 -9.81 -26.27 28.07
C PRO A 85 -9.91 -26.48 26.56
N ILE A 86 -10.23 -25.39 25.85
CA ILE A 86 -10.24 -25.34 24.39
C ILE A 86 -8.85 -25.80 23.94
N ASP A 87 -8.83 -26.90 23.21
CA ASP A 87 -7.65 -27.48 22.59
C ASP A 87 -6.87 -26.37 21.87
N LYS A 88 -5.66 -26.07 22.38
CA LYS A 88 -4.76 -25.04 21.86
C LYS A 88 -4.26 -25.51 20.49
N ARG A 89 -5.11 -25.43 19.47
CA ARG A 89 -4.74 -25.73 18.08
C ARG A 89 -3.50 -24.90 17.76
N GLN A 90 -2.38 -25.59 17.53
CA GLN A 90 -1.13 -24.97 17.13
C GLN A 90 -1.41 -24.12 15.88
N TYR A 91 -1.23 -22.81 16.02
CA TYR A 91 -1.38 -21.89 14.92
C TYR A 91 -0.27 -22.16 13.91
N GLN A 92 -0.63 -22.68 12.73
CA GLN A 92 0.35 -22.93 11.68
C GLN A 92 0.75 -21.60 11.04
N ILE A 93 1.99 -21.18 11.28
CA ILE A 93 2.56 -19.97 10.68
C ILE A 93 2.68 -20.18 9.17
N LYS A 94 2.02 -19.33 8.38
CA LYS A 94 2.21 -19.34 6.92
C LYS A 94 3.64 -18.89 6.57
N LYS A 95 4.23 -19.52 5.56
CA LYS A 95 5.57 -19.20 5.07
C LYS A 95 5.49 -18.51 3.71
N ILE A 96 6.47 -17.66 3.44
CA ILE A 96 6.68 -17.14 2.10
C ILE A 96 7.18 -18.28 1.22
N GLU A 97 6.52 -18.47 0.08
CA GLU A 97 6.99 -19.38 -0.95
C GLU A 97 8.16 -18.73 -1.67
N SER A 98 9.34 -19.37 -1.59
CA SER A 98 10.53 -18.90 -2.28
C SER A 98 10.46 -19.28 -3.77
N GLY A 99 10.53 -18.29 -4.65
CA GLY A 99 10.50 -18.50 -6.09
C GLY A 99 9.14 -18.23 -6.72
N TYR A 100 9.03 -18.54 -8.00
CA TYR A 100 7.83 -18.33 -8.79
C TYR A 100 7.10 -19.66 -8.98
N SER A 101 5.77 -19.60 -9.12
CA SER A 101 5.05 -20.74 -9.70
C SER A 101 5.55 -21.00 -11.11
N SER A 102 5.57 -22.26 -11.55
CA SER A 102 5.86 -22.62 -12.95
C SER A 102 4.88 -21.99 -13.95
N GLN A 103 3.73 -21.54 -13.47
CA GLN A 103 2.73 -20.83 -14.24
C GLN A 103 2.85 -19.31 -14.12
N ALA A 104 3.80 -18.75 -13.37
CA ALA A 104 3.91 -17.29 -13.26
C ALA A 104 4.47 -16.69 -14.56
N ILE A 105 3.94 -15.55 -14.98
CA ILE A 105 4.40 -14.82 -16.17
C ILE A 105 4.80 -13.40 -15.81
N GLU A 106 5.63 -12.75 -16.61
CA GLU A 106 5.80 -11.31 -16.49
C GLU A 106 4.62 -10.61 -17.17
N LEU A 107 3.92 -9.77 -16.42
CA LEU A 107 2.81 -8.98 -16.92
C LEU A 107 3.35 -7.81 -17.75
N HIS A 108 3.01 -7.84 -19.03
CA HIS A 108 3.16 -6.76 -20.00
C HIS A 108 1.84 -6.63 -20.77
N TYR A 109 1.42 -5.41 -21.05
CA TYR A 109 0.21 -5.14 -21.85
C TYR A 109 0.35 -3.79 -22.54
N GLN A 110 0.14 -3.74 -23.86
CA GLN A 110 0.33 -2.54 -24.70
C GLN A 110 1.68 -1.85 -24.46
N ASP A 111 2.77 -2.64 -24.45
CA ASP A 111 4.15 -2.18 -24.20
C ASP A 111 4.40 -1.48 -22.85
N LYS A 112 3.43 -1.52 -21.92
CA LYS A 112 3.60 -1.00 -20.56
C LYS A 112 4.16 -2.07 -19.64
N SER A 113 5.14 -1.65 -18.85
CA SER A 113 5.66 -2.41 -17.72
C SER A 113 4.79 -2.21 -16.47
N TYR A 114 4.79 -3.22 -15.59
CA TYR A 114 3.94 -3.24 -14.39
C TYR A 114 4.73 -3.53 -13.11
N VAL A 115 4.28 -2.90 -12.02
CA VAL A 115 4.71 -3.17 -10.64
C VAL A 115 3.50 -3.44 -9.78
N PHE A 116 3.61 -4.43 -8.90
CA PHE A 116 2.63 -4.65 -7.84
C PHE A 116 3.07 -3.88 -6.61
N VAL A 117 2.14 -3.15 -5.99
CA VAL A 117 2.41 -2.43 -4.74
C VAL A 117 1.46 -2.94 -3.67
N ILE A 118 2.00 -3.47 -2.59
CA ILE A 118 1.25 -3.93 -1.42
C ILE A 118 1.38 -2.87 -0.33
N LEU A 119 0.27 -2.24 0.07
CA LEU A 119 0.21 -1.48 1.31
C LEU A 119 -0.01 -2.44 2.48
N ARG A 120 0.92 -2.42 3.44
CA ARG A 120 0.97 -3.36 4.54
C ARG A 120 0.90 -2.66 5.89
N HIS A 121 0.06 -3.16 6.79
CA HIS A 121 0.07 -2.79 8.21
C HIS A 121 -0.26 -4.03 9.06
N ILE A 122 0.75 -4.58 9.72
CA ILE A 122 0.64 -5.80 10.51
C ILE A 122 0.55 -5.45 12.00
N GLY A 123 -0.64 -5.63 12.58
CA GLY A 123 -0.86 -5.49 14.03
C GLY A 123 -0.88 -6.84 14.76
N THR A 124 -1.25 -7.91 14.06
CA THR A 124 -1.49 -9.23 14.64
C THR A 124 -0.90 -10.36 13.79
N THR A 125 -0.71 -11.55 14.40
CA THR A 125 -0.30 -12.76 13.68
C THR A 125 -1.25 -13.14 12.53
N ARG A 126 -2.52 -12.76 12.65
CA ARG A 126 -3.49 -12.99 11.58
C ARG A 126 -3.34 -12.00 10.43
N ASP A 127 -2.99 -10.74 10.70
CA ASP A 127 -2.59 -9.83 9.63
C ASP A 127 -1.35 -10.35 8.91
N ASN A 128 -0.43 -10.99 9.65
CA ASN A 128 0.75 -11.63 9.10
C ASN A 128 0.38 -12.68 8.04
N ASP A 129 -0.56 -13.56 8.36
CA ASP A 129 -0.99 -14.60 7.43
C ASP A 129 -1.71 -14.05 6.20
N LEU A 130 -2.49 -12.97 6.36
CA LEU A 130 -3.16 -12.33 5.23
C LEU A 130 -2.13 -11.72 4.28
N TRP A 131 -1.18 -10.91 4.75
CA TRP A 131 -0.22 -10.29 3.82
C TRP A 131 0.69 -11.33 3.15
N ILE A 132 1.10 -12.39 3.86
CA ILE A 132 1.87 -13.51 3.26
C ILE A 132 1.05 -14.17 2.17
N THR A 133 -0.24 -14.43 2.43
CA THR A 133 -1.13 -15.03 1.43
C THR A 133 -1.30 -14.09 0.24
N SER A 134 -1.46 -12.79 0.46
CA SER A 134 -1.53 -11.76 -0.60
C SER A 134 -0.28 -11.81 -1.49
N TYR A 135 0.91 -11.79 -0.88
CA TYR A 135 2.18 -11.86 -1.59
C TYR A 135 2.31 -13.17 -2.41
N ASN A 136 2.05 -14.33 -1.78
CA ASN A 136 2.15 -15.63 -2.44
C ASN A 136 1.16 -15.74 -3.61
N MET A 137 -0.05 -15.18 -3.48
CA MET A 137 -1.04 -15.18 -4.57
C MET A 137 -0.59 -14.33 -5.76
N ILE A 138 0.09 -13.21 -5.55
CA ILE A 138 0.70 -12.47 -6.67
C ILE A 138 1.79 -13.33 -7.32
N ARG A 139 2.68 -13.94 -6.53
CA ARG A 139 3.78 -14.78 -7.03
C ARG A 139 3.33 -16.07 -7.73
N ARG A 140 2.11 -16.53 -7.42
CA ARG A 140 1.48 -17.64 -8.14
C ARG A 140 1.21 -17.30 -9.61
N PHE A 141 0.89 -16.04 -9.92
CA PHE A 141 0.47 -15.63 -11.26
C PHE A 141 1.51 -14.77 -11.98
N TYR A 142 2.34 -14.03 -11.25
CA TYR A 142 3.19 -12.98 -11.81
C TYR A 142 4.63 -12.96 -11.27
N THR A 143 5.57 -12.69 -12.18
CA THR A 143 7.02 -12.53 -11.88
C THR A 143 7.44 -11.07 -11.68
N ASN A 144 6.55 -10.10 -11.97
CA ASN A 144 6.80 -8.66 -11.85
C ASN A 144 7.35 -8.26 -10.47
N LYS A 145 8.03 -7.11 -10.42
CA LYS A 145 8.52 -6.55 -9.16
C LYS A 145 7.33 -6.29 -8.20
N ILE A 146 7.50 -6.65 -6.93
CA ILE A 146 6.55 -6.30 -5.86
C ILE A 146 7.22 -5.27 -4.94
N ILE A 147 6.60 -4.12 -4.74
CA ILE A 147 6.99 -3.18 -3.70
C ILE A 147 6.04 -3.36 -2.51
N ILE A 148 6.59 -3.55 -1.33
CA ILE A 148 5.84 -3.66 -0.08
C ILE A 148 6.09 -2.38 0.69
N ILE A 149 5.05 -1.58 0.88
CA ILE A 149 5.13 -0.35 1.69
C ILE A 149 4.59 -0.68 3.07
N ASP A 150 5.47 -0.64 4.07
CA ASP A 150 5.13 -0.86 5.46
C ASP A 150 4.66 0.43 6.13
N ASP A 151 3.36 0.50 6.41
CA ASP A 151 2.73 1.61 7.11
C ASP A 151 2.72 1.36 8.62
N ASN A 152 3.90 1.32 9.23
CA ASN A 152 4.09 1.22 10.68
C ASN A 152 3.53 -0.09 11.29
N SER A 153 3.94 -1.25 10.75
CA SER A 153 3.62 -2.54 11.35
C SER A 153 4.25 -2.69 12.74
N SER A 154 3.51 -3.25 13.70
CA SER A 154 4.02 -3.48 15.06
C SER A 154 4.76 -4.82 15.20
N ILE A 155 4.58 -5.72 14.25
CA ILE A 155 5.28 -7.00 14.19
C ILE A 155 5.89 -7.21 12.80
N ASN A 156 7.09 -7.77 12.75
CA ASN A 156 7.73 -8.19 11.50
C ASN A 156 8.05 -9.68 11.60
N THR A 157 7.17 -10.51 11.06
CA THR A 157 7.22 -11.97 11.23
C THR A 157 7.34 -12.70 9.90
N VAL A 158 8.01 -12.08 8.91
CA VAL A 158 8.22 -12.72 7.61
C VAL A 158 9.12 -13.96 7.78
N ASN A 159 8.61 -15.15 7.46
CA ASN A 159 9.44 -16.35 7.35
C ASN A 159 9.69 -16.66 5.88
N GLY A 160 10.90 -16.38 5.41
CA GLY A 160 11.36 -16.70 4.06
C GLY A 160 11.99 -15.52 3.33
N LYS A 161 12.49 -15.80 2.12
CA LYS A 161 13.13 -14.82 1.25
C LYS A 161 12.14 -14.29 0.23
N LEU A 162 11.95 -12.98 0.22
CA LEU A 162 11.19 -12.30 -0.82
C LEU A 162 11.91 -12.41 -2.17
N THR A 163 11.14 -12.65 -3.24
CA THR A 163 11.63 -12.83 -4.61
C THR A 163 11.23 -11.62 -5.44
N ASN A 164 12.20 -10.97 -6.10
CA ASN A 164 11.99 -9.75 -6.91
C ASN A 164 11.08 -8.74 -6.22
N ALA A 165 11.36 -8.46 -4.95
CA ALA A 165 10.57 -7.56 -4.15
C ALA A 165 11.44 -6.69 -3.26
N GLU A 166 10.89 -5.54 -2.90
CA GLU A 166 11.53 -4.51 -2.08
C GLU A 166 10.56 -4.11 -0.98
N VAL A 167 11.07 -3.94 0.25
CA VAL A 167 10.28 -3.46 1.38
C VAL A 167 10.71 -2.03 1.70
N ILE A 168 9.76 -1.11 1.72
CA ILE A 168 9.97 0.28 2.10
C ILE A 168 9.29 0.50 3.44
N GLN A 169 10.07 0.84 4.46
CA GLN A 169 9.51 1.36 5.70
C GLN A 169 9.06 2.80 5.46
N SER A 170 7.76 3.07 5.61
CA SER A 170 7.22 4.40 5.37
C SER A 170 7.81 5.42 6.34
N GLU A 171 8.24 6.57 5.82
CA GLU A 171 8.60 7.73 6.65
C GLU A 171 7.35 8.51 7.15
N CYS A 172 6.17 8.18 6.61
CA CYS A 172 4.90 8.85 6.85
C CYS A 172 3.91 7.88 7.50
N ASN A 173 4.18 7.51 8.76
CA ASN A 173 3.39 6.53 9.51
C ASN A 173 1.90 6.93 9.63
N GLY A 174 1.02 5.97 9.35
CA GLY A 174 -0.43 6.11 9.40
C GLY A 174 -1.05 6.78 8.18
N ALA A 175 -0.26 7.14 7.16
CA ALA A 175 -0.78 7.78 5.96
C ALA A 175 -1.50 6.79 5.02
N GLY A 176 -1.31 5.48 5.20
CA GLY A 176 -2.10 4.44 4.54
C GLY A 176 -2.19 4.57 3.03
N GLU A 177 -3.41 4.66 2.52
CA GLU A 177 -3.80 4.52 1.11
C GLU A 177 -3.15 5.58 0.19
N ILE A 178 -2.63 6.68 0.74
CA ILE A 178 -1.87 7.67 -0.05
C ILE A 178 -0.41 7.24 -0.31
N LEU A 179 0.14 6.35 0.51
CA LEU A 179 1.55 5.95 0.45
C LEU A 179 1.94 5.29 -0.89
N PRO A 180 1.15 4.37 -1.48
CA PRO A 180 1.45 3.78 -2.78
C PRO A 180 1.66 4.84 -3.86
N TYR A 181 0.79 5.84 -3.92
CA TYR A 181 0.89 6.92 -4.91
C TYR A 181 2.09 7.83 -4.65
N TYR A 182 2.32 8.21 -3.39
CA TYR A 182 3.46 9.03 -3.00
C TYR A 182 4.80 8.35 -3.37
N TYR A 183 4.98 7.08 -3.01
CA TYR A 183 6.21 6.36 -3.32
C TYR A 183 6.32 5.98 -4.81
N PHE A 184 5.21 5.72 -5.50
CA PHE A 184 5.23 5.47 -6.94
C PHE A 184 5.67 6.72 -7.72
N LEU A 185 5.17 7.88 -7.35
CA LEU A 185 5.60 9.17 -7.89
C LEU A 185 7.08 9.46 -7.60
N LYS A 186 7.52 9.23 -6.35
CA LYS A 186 8.90 9.50 -5.89
C LYS A 186 9.93 8.64 -6.63
N ASN A 187 9.62 7.37 -6.85
CA ASN A 187 10.57 6.39 -7.37
C ASN A 187 10.40 6.04 -8.85
N LYS A 188 9.22 6.29 -9.43
CA LYS A 188 8.91 6.04 -10.85
C LYS A 188 9.32 4.65 -11.32
N TRP A 189 8.92 3.62 -10.55
CA TRP A 189 9.41 2.25 -10.73
C TRP A 189 9.16 1.67 -12.13
N THR A 190 8.08 2.09 -12.79
CA THR A 190 7.56 1.50 -14.03
C THR A 190 6.46 2.41 -14.61
N ASP A 191 5.87 2.02 -15.73
CA ASP A 191 4.80 2.77 -16.40
C ASP A 191 3.47 2.68 -15.64
N ARG A 192 3.19 1.53 -14.99
CA ARG A 192 1.90 1.27 -14.36
C ARG A 192 2.01 0.53 -13.02
N MET A 193 1.23 1.00 -12.05
CA MET A 193 1.11 0.39 -10.73
C MET A 193 -0.20 -0.39 -10.63
N ILE A 194 -0.13 -1.59 -10.03
CA ILE A 194 -1.28 -2.31 -9.49
C ILE A 194 -1.18 -2.24 -7.97
N PHE A 195 -1.98 -1.35 -7.35
CA PHE A 195 -2.00 -1.17 -5.91
C PHE A 195 -3.02 -2.12 -5.27
N VAL A 196 -2.58 -2.94 -4.32
CA VAL A 196 -3.43 -3.82 -3.49
C VAL A 196 -3.11 -3.64 -2.01
N HIS A 197 -4.09 -3.98 -1.15
CA HIS A 197 -3.86 -4.05 0.29
C HIS A 197 -3.31 -5.43 0.64
N ASP A 198 -2.65 -5.55 1.78
CA ASP A 198 -2.23 -6.82 2.37
C ASP A 198 -3.36 -7.85 2.70
N SER A 199 -4.62 -7.46 2.53
CA SER A 199 -5.81 -8.31 2.70
C SER A 199 -6.58 -8.49 1.38
N MET A 200 -5.93 -8.16 0.25
CA MET A 200 -6.41 -8.38 -1.10
C MET A 200 -5.59 -9.50 -1.75
N PHE A 201 -6.25 -10.48 -2.36
CA PHE A 201 -5.61 -11.68 -2.90
C PHE A 201 -5.93 -11.82 -4.37
N LEU A 202 -4.91 -12.09 -5.17
CA LEU A 202 -5.12 -12.43 -6.57
C LEU A 202 -5.68 -13.86 -6.67
N HIS A 203 -6.83 -14.02 -7.32
CA HIS A 203 -7.52 -15.31 -7.49
C HIS A 203 -7.37 -15.87 -8.91
N ARG A 204 -7.26 -14.97 -9.89
CA ARG A 204 -6.91 -15.26 -11.28
C ARG A 204 -6.03 -14.14 -11.82
N ARG A 205 -5.42 -14.35 -12.98
CA ARG A 205 -4.78 -13.26 -13.73
C ARG A 205 -5.80 -12.19 -14.12
N PHE A 206 -5.33 -10.96 -14.26
CA PHE A 206 -6.07 -9.91 -14.94
C PHE A 206 -6.32 -10.27 -16.40
N THR A 207 -7.50 -9.88 -16.88
CA THR A 207 -7.89 -9.91 -18.29
C THR A 207 -7.39 -8.66 -19.00
N ASP A 208 -7.39 -8.67 -20.33
CA ASP A 208 -6.96 -7.52 -21.14
C ASP A 208 -7.90 -6.32 -20.90
N GLU A 209 -9.21 -6.55 -20.73
CA GLU A 209 -10.19 -5.51 -20.45
C GLU A 209 -9.94 -4.81 -19.11
N GLU A 210 -9.49 -5.56 -18.10
CA GLU A 210 -9.13 -5.02 -16.78
C GLU A 210 -7.85 -4.16 -16.83
N LEU A 211 -7.02 -4.37 -17.86
CA LEU A 211 -5.75 -3.69 -18.10
C LEU A 211 -5.86 -2.60 -19.18
N ASP A 212 -6.95 -2.51 -19.93
CA ASP A 212 -7.00 -1.63 -21.10
C ASP A 212 -6.91 -0.13 -20.74
N ARG A 213 -7.46 0.23 -19.58
CA ARG A 213 -7.60 1.64 -19.19
C ARG A 213 -6.34 2.19 -18.53
N PRO A 214 -6.04 3.49 -18.71
CA PRO A 214 -4.91 4.13 -18.03
C PRO A 214 -5.13 4.23 -16.52
N ILE A 215 -6.39 4.19 -16.09
CA ILE A 215 -6.77 4.06 -14.69
C ILE A 215 -8.07 3.27 -14.54
N SER A 216 -8.11 2.43 -13.51
CA SER A 216 -9.34 1.80 -13.05
C SER A 216 -9.24 1.50 -11.56
N PHE A 217 -10.31 1.81 -10.82
CA PHE A 217 -10.44 1.33 -9.45
C PHE A 217 -10.63 -0.19 -9.44
N HIS A 218 -10.24 -0.86 -8.36
CA HIS A 218 -10.66 -2.25 -8.18
C HIS A 218 -12.16 -2.30 -7.89
N TRP A 219 -12.60 -1.51 -6.93
CA TRP A 219 -14.01 -1.29 -6.60
C TRP A 219 -14.32 0.18 -6.41
N HIS A 220 -15.57 0.55 -6.63
CA HIS A 220 -16.04 1.91 -6.40
C HIS A 220 -17.21 1.97 -5.40
N PHE A 221 -17.48 3.17 -4.91
CA PHE A 221 -18.72 3.52 -4.21
C PHE A 221 -19.30 4.83 -4.76
N ASN A 222 -20.58 5.09 -4.50
CA ASN A 222 -21.28 6.27 -5.00
C ASN A 222 -21.10 7.48 -4.06
N SER A 223 -21.11 8.67 -4.64
CA SER A 223 -20.98 9.94 -3.89
C SER A 223 -22.15 10.24 -2.96
N GLU A 224 -23.34 9.68 -3.21
CA GLU A 224 -24.59 10.06 -2.54
C GLU A 224 -24.52 9.99 -1.01
N GLU A 225 -23.88 8.96 -0.47
CA GLU A 225 -23.73 8.74 0.97
C GLU A 225 -22.78 9.75 1.65
N PHE A 226 -22.04 10.53 0.87
CA PHE A 226 -20.98 11.42 1.35
C PHE A 226 -21.20 12.89 0.98
N LYS A 227 -22.34 13.22 0.37
CA LYS A 227 -22.70 14.61 0.08
C LYS A 227 -22.81 15.39 1.39
N GLY A 228 -22.06 16.49 1.49
CA GLY A 228 -22.02 17.33 2.69
C GLY A 228 -21.03 16.86 3.77
N ASP A 229 -20.20 15.85 3.51
CA ASP A 229 -19.11 15.50 4.43
C ASP A 229 -18.11 16.66 4.52
N ARG A 230 -18.10 17.32 5.68
CA ARG A 230 -17.24 18.48 5.97
C ARG A 230 -15.77 18.14 5.83
N LYS A 231 -15.38 16.89 6.07
CA LYS A 231 -13.97 16.47 6.01
C LYS A 231 -13.46 16.43 4.58
N ILE A 232 -14.29 16.03 3.62
CA ILE A 232 -13.96 16.13 2.18
C ILE A 232 -13.65 17.59 1.84
N ALA A 233 -14.56 18.51 2.21
CA ALA A 233 -14.36 19.94 1.94
C ALA A 233 -13.08 20.47 2.59
N THR A 234 -12.78 20.11 3.84
CA THR A 234 -11.55 20.51 4.53
C THR A 234 -10.30 20.12 3.72
N TYR A 235 -10.22 18.87 3.27
CA TYR A 235 -9.05 18.42 2.53
C TYR A 235 -8.97 19.06 1.13
N LEU A 236 -10.10 19.20 0.43
CA LEU A 236 -10.12 19.88 -0.88
C LEU A 236 -9.66 21.34 -0.78
N THR A 237 -9.96 22.03 0.33
CA THR A 237 -9.50 23.41 0.55
C THR A 237 -7.98 23.54 0.71
N MET A 238 -7.29 22.44 1.01
CA MET A 238 -5.82 22.41 1.09
C MET A 238 -5.18 22.34 -0.31
N LEU A 239 -5.92 21.88 -1.32
CA LEU A 239 -5.43 21.67 -2.68
C LEU A 239 -5.53 22.96 -3.52
N PRO A 240 -4.68 23.13 -4.56
CA PRO A 240 -4.94 24.08 -5.63
C PRO A 240 -6.32 23.86 -6.24
N HIS A 241 -6.92 24.94 -6.74
CA HIS A 241 -8.29 24.93 -7.31
C HIS A 241 -9.39 24.55 -6.30
N ALA A 242 -9.15 24.79 -5.01
CA ALA A 242 -10.06 24.50 -3.91
C ALA A 242 -11.54 24.83 -4.18
N THR A 243 -11.85 26.04 -4.66
CA THR A 243 -13.24 26.47 -4.90
C THR A 243 -13.94 25.59 -5.92
N ASP A 244 -13.32 25.33 -7.08
CA ASP A 244 -13.86 24.46 -8.14
C ASP A 244 -14.01 23.02 -7.63
N LEU A 245 -13.02 22.51 -6.88
CA LEU A 245 -13.07 21.16 -6.34
C LEU A 245 -14.19 20.97 -5.31
N VAL A 246 -14.38 21.92 -4.40
CA VAL A 246 -15.44 21.87 -3.39
C VAL A 246 -16.82 21.97 -4.04
N GLU A 247 -16.98 22.85 -5.04
CA GLU A 247 -18.22 22.97 -5.80
C GLU A 247 -18.54 21.69 -6.58
N TYR A 248 -17.54 21.13 -7.27
CA TYR A 248 -17.68 19.87 -8.00
C TYR A 248 -18.06 18.72 -7.06
N ALA A 249 -17.37 18.58 -5.92
CA ALA A 249 -17.66 17.54 -4.95
C ALA A 249 -19.09 17.61 -4.37
N ALA A 250 -19.67 18.81 -4.29
CA ALA A 250 -21.02 19.02 -3.78
C ALA A 250 -22.11 18.76 -4.83
N THR A 251 -21.82 19.01 -6.10
CA THR A 251 -22.84 19.03 -7.17
C THR A 251 -22.77 17.83 -8.10
N ALA A 252 -21.58 17.30 -8.39
CA ALA A 252 -21.39 16.22 -9.34
C ALA A 252 -21.66 14.83 -8.74
N ASP A 253 -21.98 13.87 -9.60
CA ASP A 253 -22.01 12.44 -9.24
C ASP A 253 -20.62 11.82 -9.49
N TRP A 254 -19.72 12.02 -8.54
CA TRP A 254 -18.41 11.38 -8.55
C TRP A 254 -18.46 9.95 -7.97
N LYS A 255 -17.45 9.14 -8.28
CA LYS A 255 -17.28 7.77 -7.75
C LYS A 255 -16.02 7.71 -6.90
N GLY A 256 -16.12 7.14 -5.70
CA GLY A 256 -14.98 6.96 -4.81
C GLY A 256 -14.21 5.68 -5.10
N CYS A 257 -12.90 5.67 -4.82
CA CYS A 257 -12.02 4.53 -5.03
C CYS A 257 -11.90 3.73 -3.73
N PHE A 258 -12.56 2.59 -3.61
CA PHE A 258 -12.58 1.84 -2.36
C PHE A 258 -11.17 1.36 -1.96
N GLY A 259 -10.72 1.74 -0.75
CA GLY A 259 -9.35 1.53 -0.29
C GLY A 259 -8.30 2.29 -1.08
N GLY A 260 -8.67 3.22 -1.95
CA GLY A 260 -7.73 3.86 -2.87
C GLY A 260 -7.04 2.88 -3.82
N ALA A 261 -7.51 1.62 -3.91
CA ALA A 261 -6.84 0.55 -4.62
C ALA A 261 -7.22 0.54 -6.10
N SER A 262 -6.22 0.61 -6.98
CA SER A 262 -6.41 0.79 -8.41
C SER A 262 -5.29 0.18 -9.25
N ILE A 263 -5.56 0.08 -10.55
CA ILE A 263 -4.54 0.00 -11.60
C ILE A 263 -4.40 1.43 -12.17
N ILE A 264 -3.18 1.97 -12.22
CA ILE A 264 -2.98 3.38 -12.61
C ILE A 264 -1.64 3.62 -13.30
N ASP A 265 -1.67 4.40 -14.38
CA ASP A 265 -0.50 4.91 -15.08
C ASP A 265 0.27 5.95 -14.24
N LEU A 266 1.60 5.88 -14.29
CA LEU A 266 2.48 6.87 -13.67
C LEU A 266 2.18 8.29 -14.16
N SER A 267 1.88 8.45 -15.46
CA SER A 267 1.57 9.75 -16.06
C SER A 267 0.34 10.43 -15.44
N ILE A 268 -0.66 9.65 -15.01
CA ILE A 268 -1.83 10.18 -14.30
C ILE A 268 -1.42 10.63 -12.90
N VAL A 269 -0.61 9.85 -12.18
CA VAL A 269 -0.10 10.22 -10.85
C VAL A 269 0.71 11.52 -10.93
N GLU A 270 1.60 11.64 -11.92
CA GLU A 270 2.36 12.86 -12.18
C GLU A 270 1.48 14.05 -12.52
N MET A 271 0.43 13.85 -13.33
CA MET A 271 -0.53 14.89 -13.67
C MET A 271 -1.28 15.38 -12.42
N LEU A 272 -1.81 14.46 -11.60
CA LEU A 272 -2.52 14.79 -10.36
C LEU A 272 -1.63 15.56 -9.40
N GLU A 273 -0.36 15.15 -9.25
CA GLU A 273 0.58 15.90 -8.42
C GLU A 273 0.87 17.28 -9.00
N LYS A 274 1.13 17.38 -10.31
CA LYS A 274 1.46 18.65 -10.95
C LYS A 274 0.31 19.66 -10.84
N LYS A 275 -0.94 19.20 -10.99
CA LYS A 275 -2.13 20.05 -11.00
C LYS A 275 -2.65 20.34 -9.59
N TYR A 276 -2.66 19.35 -8.71
CA TYR A 276 -3.31 19.43 -7.40
C TYR A 276 -2.38 19.30 -6.21
N GLN A 277 -1.12 18.93 -6.40
CA GLN A 277 -0.16 18.66 -5.31
C GLN A 277 -0.74 17.71 -4.26
N ILE A 278 -1.61 16.79 -4.69
CA ILE A 278 -2.43 15.99 -3.78
C ILE A 278 -1.55 15.10 -2.90
N PHE A 279 -0.51 14.51 -3.46
CA PHE A 279 0.33 13.58 -2.72
C PHE A 279 1.26 14.34 -1.78
N SER A 280 1.96 15.38 -2.26
CA SER A 280 2.86 16.16 -1.41
C SER A 280 2.16 16.92 -0.27
N LYS A 281 0.94 17.41 -0.49
CA LYS A 281 0.19 18.16 0.54
C LYS A 281 -0.51 17.26 1.55
N LEU A 282 -1.13 16.17 1.11
CA LEU A 282 -1.99 15.37 1.99
C LEU A 282 -1.22 14.27 2.73
N ILE A 283 -0.01 13.89 2.30
CA ILE A 283 0.79 12.83 2.93
C ILE A 283 1.01 13.06 4.43
N LEU A 284 1.14 14.32 4.86
CA LEU A 284 1.30 14.67 6.27
C LEU A 284 -0.02 14.93 7.02
N SER A 285 -1.14 15.00 6.29
CA SER A 285 -2.46 15.28 6.85
C SER A 285 -3.23 13.99 7.15
N ILE A 286 -2.98 12.94 6.39
CA ILE A 286 -3.63 11.64 6.56
C ILE A 286 -2.93 10.87 7.67
N ARG A 287 -3.65 10.56 8.76
CA ARG A 287 -3.08 9.93 9.96
C ARG A 287 -3.91 8.82 10.55
N ASN A 288 -5.22 8.89 10.39
CA ASN A 288 -6.14 7.91 10.96
C ASN A 288 -7.06 7.32 9.88
N ARG A 289 -7.81 6.29 10.27
CA ARG A 289 -8.76 5.60 9.38
C ARG A 289 -9.72 6.55 8.68
N LYS A 290 -10.30 7.53 9.38
CA LYS A 290 -11.24 8.47 8.76
C LYS A 290 -10.54 9.35 7.73
N ASP A 291 -9.28 9.73 7.95
CA ASP A 291 -8.50 10.50 6.95
C ASP A 291 -8.23 9.66 5.71
N ARG A 292 -7.85 8.40 5.91
CA ARG A 292 -7.62 7.41 4.84
C ARG A 292 -8.88 7.22 3.99
N GLU A 293 -10.02 7.02 4.63
CA GLU A 293 -11.33 6.99 3.97
C GLU A 293 -11.59 8.32 3.24
N THR A 294 -11.26 9.48 3.83
CA THR A 294 -11.43 10.78 3.13
C THR A 294 -10.57 10.84 1.87
N PHE A 295 -9.35 10.31 1.89
CA PHE A 295 -8.48 10.24 0.71
C PHE A 295 -9.08 9.43 -0.44
N GLU A 296 -9.75 8.31 -0.16
CA GLU A 296 -10.48 7.51 -1.18
C GLU A 296 -11.49 8.36 -1.97
N ARG A 297 -12.14 9.29 -1.27
CA ARG A 297 -13.15 10.19 -1.83
C ARG A 297 -12.48 11.30 -2.63
N ILE A 298 -11.45 11.93 -2.07
CA ILE A 298 -10.69 13.00 -2.75
C ILE A 298 -10.09 12.48 -4.06
N LEU A 299 -9.44 11.31 -4.02
CA LEU A 299 -8.86 10.70 -5.22
C LEU A 299 -9.93 10.46 -6.29
N GLY A 300 -11.09 9.91 -5.89
CA GLY A 300 -12.24 9.72 -6.78
C GLY A 300 -12.76 11.03 -7.38
N ILE A 301 -12.90 12.07 -6.56
CA ILE A 301 -13.34 13.41 -6.98
C ILE A 301 -12.40 13.98 -8.04
N LEU A 302 -11.08 13.98 -7.80
CA LEU A 302 -10.11 14.51 -8.75
C LEU A 302 -10.15 13.75 -10.07
N LEU A 303 -10.20 12.42 -10.02
CA LEU A 303 -10.19 11.60 -11.23
C LEU A 303 -11.49 11.73 -12.05
N CYS A 304 -12.63 11.88 -11.38
CA CYS A 304 -13.90 12.17 -12.06
C CYS A 304 -13.90 13.59 -12.65
N ARG A 305 -13.36 14.57 -11.91
CA ARG A 305 -13.27 15.97 -12.36
C ARG A 305 -12.43 16.13 -13.63
N GLU A 306 -11.39 15.33 -13.75
CA GLU A 306 -10.50 15.26 -14.92
C GLU A 306 -11.00 14.31 -16.02
N GLU A 307 -12.21 13.76 -15.89
CA GLU A 307 -12.83 12.85 -16.86
C GLU A 307 -11.97 11.59 -17.17
N LEU A 308 -11.11 11.20 -16.22
CA LEU A 308 -10.22 10.04 -16.37
C LEU A 308 -10.91 8.72 -16.02
N ILE A 309 -12.05 8.79 -15.34
CA ILE A 309 -12.86 7.65 -14.95
C ILE A 309 -14.19 7.74 -15.69
N ASN A 310 -14.52 6.69 -16.43
CA ASN A 310 -15.83 6.57 -17.06
C ASN A 310 -16.89 6.31 -15.97
N PRO A 311 -17.88 7.20 -15.77
CA PRO A 311 -18.91 7.01 -14.74
C PRO A 311 -19.75 5.74 -14.92
N ALA A 312 -19.89 5.21 -16.15
CA ALA A 312 -20.60 3.97 -16.42
C ALA A 312 -19.80 2.72 -15.99
N HIS A 313 -18.48 2.81 -16.00
CA HIS A 313 -17.57 1.72 -15.67
C HIS A 313 -16.40 2.23 -14.81
N PRO A 314 -16.63 2.71 -13.59
CA PRO A 314 -15.59 3.39 -12.83
C PRO A 314 -14.53 2.44 -12.22
N SER A 315 -14.83 1.14 -12.18
CA SER A 315 -13.96 0.12 -11.59
C SER A 315 -13.96 -1.17 -12.42
N ASN A 316 -13.02 -2.07 -12.13
CA ASN A 316 -12.92 -3.38 -12.77
C ASN A 316 -13.95 -4.37 -12.21
N PHE A 317 -14.23 -4.30 -10.91
CA PHE A 317 -15.08 -5.28 -10.21
C PHE A 317 -16.43 -4.70 -9.76
N GLY A 318 -16.81 -3.54 -10.27
CA GLY A 318 -18.07 -2.88 -9.95
C GLY A 318 -18.12 -2.24 -8.57
N ALA A 319 -19.35 -2.00 -8.08
CA ALA A 319 -19.59 -1.31 -6.82
C ALA A 319 -19.28 -2.23 -5.62
N ILE A 320 -18.57 -1.71 -4.61
CA ILE A 320 -18.13 -2.51 -3.47
C ILE A 320 -19.30 -3.12 -2.68
N ILE A 321 -20.45 -2.45 -2.65
CA ILE A 321 -21.65 -2.94 -1.98
C ILE A 321 -22.23 -4.21 -2.63
N ARG A 322 -21.87 -4.49 -3.89
CA ARG A 322 -22.26 -5.73 -4.60
C ARG A 322 -21.28 -6.88 -4.37
N TYR A 323 -20.17 -6.64 -3.68
CA TYR A 323 -19.22 -7.68 -3.33
C TYR A 323 -19.90 -8.66 -2.35
N PRO A 324 -19.89 -9.98 -2.61
CA PRO A 324 -20.51 -10.96 -1.73
C PRO A 324 -19.97 -10.88 -0.31
N LYS A 325 -20.88 -10.72 0.66
CA LYS A 325 -20.53 -10.53 2.09
C LYS A 325 -19.61 -9.32 2.33
N ALA A 326 -19.83 -8.23 1.58
CA ALA A 326 -19.14 -6.97 1.80
C ALA A 326 -19.21 -6.58 3.28
N PHE A 327 -18.04 -6.27 3.87
CA PHE A 327 -17.88 -5.84 5.25
C PHE A 327 -18.16 -6.88 6.35
N GLU A 328 -18.50 -8.12 6.00
CA GLU A 328 -18.65 -9.22 6.97
C GLU A 328 -17.28 -9.75 7.41
N SER A 329 -17.02 -9.77 8.72
CA SER A 329 -15.75 -10.25 9.30
C SER A 329 -15.65 -11.78 9.42
N ASP A 330 -16.75 -12.49 9.12
CA ASP A 330 -16.89 -13.94 9.27
C ASP A 330 -16.05 -14.72 8.23
N SER A 331 -15.70 -14.11 7.09
CA SER A 331 -14.74 -14.70 6.16
C SER A 331 -13.32 -14.52 6.72
N ILE A 332 -12.85 -15.53 7.45
CA ILE A 332 -11.65 -15.36 8.26
C ILE A 332 -10.36 -15.39 7.42
N ASN A 333 -10.38 -16.12 6.31
CA ASN A 333 -9.23 -16.43 5.46
C ASN A 333 -9.60 -16.38 3.96
N TYR A 334 -8.56 -16.49 3.13
CA TYR A 334 -8.67 -16.47 1.66
C TYR A 334 -9.54 -17.60 1.13
N GLU A 335 -9.40 -18.82 1.64
CA GLU A 335 -10.05 -20.01 1.12
C GLU A 335 -11.57 -19.93 1.28
N THR A 336 -12.04 -19.44 2.43
CA THR A 336 -13.47 -19.22 2.69
C THR A 336 -14.01 -18.12 1.80
N ALA A 337 -13.28 -17.00 1.65
CA ALA A 337 -13.69 -15.90 0.78
C ALA A 337 -13.77 -16.33 -0.69
N ALA A 338 -12.79 -17.09 -1.18
CA ALA A 338 -12.80 -17.66 -2.53
C ALA A 338 -13.99 -18.60 -2.76
N HIS A 339 -14.32 -19.45 -1.78
CA HIS A 339 -15.50 -20.30 -1.87
C HIS A 339 -16.80 -19.48 -1.96
N ILE A 340 -16.96 -18.46 -1.12
CA ILE A 340 -18.14 -17.57 -1.13
C ILE A 340 -18.30 -16.90 -2.51
N LEU A 341 -17.23 -16.34 -3.06
CA LEU A 341 -17.26 -15.66 -4.35
C LEU A 341 -17.60 -16.63 -5.50
N SER A 342 -17.04 -17.84 -5.45
CA SER A 342 -17.34 -18.90 -6.42
C SER A 342 -18.82 -19.27 -6.40
N GLN A 343 -19.43 -19.44 -5.22
CA GLN A 343 -20.87 -19.72 -5.09
C GLN A 343 -21.72 -18.54 -5.60
N ALA A 344 -21.29 -17.31 -5.34
CA ALA A 344 -21.97 -16.10 -5.82
C ALA A 344 -21.76 -15.82 -7.31
N LYS A 345 -20.87 -16.57 -8.00
CA LYS A 345 -20.45 -16.32 -9.39
C LYS A 345 -19.97 -14.88 -9.62
N TYR A 346 -19.31 -14.32 -8.61
CA TYR A 346 -18.79 -12.96 -8.67
C TYR A 346 -17.44 -12.96 -9.38
N ASP A 347 -17.41 -12.47 -10.61
CA ASP A 347 -16.19 -12.43 -11.42
C ASP A 347 -15.26 -11.30 -10.98
N THR A 348 -14.11 -11.67 -10.43
CA THR A 348 -13.08 -10.73 -9.99
C THR A 348 -11.71 -11.38 -10.05
N ALA A 349 -10.69 -10.62 -10.43
CA ALA A 349 -9.31 -11.04 -10.28
C ALA A 349 -8.87 -10.98 -8.81
N ILE A 350 -9.45 -10.09 -8.00
CA ILE A 350 -9.03 -9.81 -6.63
C ILE A 350 -10.12 -10.16 -5.63
N ILE A 351 -9.73 -10.87 -4.57
CA ILE A 351 -10.56 -11.20 -3.42
C ILE A 351 -10.17 -10.28 -2.27
N LYS A 352 -11.15 -9.64 -1.64
CA LYS A 352 -10.94 -8.87 -0.41
C LYS A 352 -11.45 -9.64 0.81
N VAL A 353 -10.62 -9.75 1.83
CA VAL A 353 -11.04 -10.21 3.17
C VAL A 353 -11.19 -9.01 4.09
N TRP A 354 -12.31 -8.94 4.80
CA TRP A 354 -12.64 -7.83 5.70
C TRP A 354 -12.07 -8.05 7.09
N ARG A 355 -11.22 -7.12 7.52
CA ARG A 355 -10.77 -7.00 8.90
C ARG A 355 -10.88 -5.53 9.26
N GLY A 356 -11.63 -5.24 10.33
CA GLY A 356 -11.65 -3.88 10.88
C GLY A 356 -10.22 -3.55 11.32
N ARG A 357 -9.62 -2.56 10.65
CA ARG A 357 -8.37 -1.93 11.05
C ARG A 357 -8.62 -0.52 11.54
#